data_AF-A0A084SHP3-F1
#
_entry.id   AF-A0A084SHP3-F1
#
_cell.length_a   1.000
_cell.length_b   1.000
_cell.length_c   1.000
_cell.angle_alpha   90.00
_cell.angle_beta   90.00
_cell.angle_gamma   90.00
#
_symmetry.space_group_name_H-M   'P 1'
#
loop_
_entity.id
_entity.type
_entity.pdbx_description
1 polymer ?
#
loop_
_entity_poly.entity_id
_entity_poly.type
_entity_poly.pdbx_seq_one_letter_code
_entity_poly.pdbx_strand_id
1 'polypeptide(L)'
;MSAPESNGQRTKGWEKLDTVVKGVGALLVSAAITFYGVNRDAKQAEIAERNRKAQVLVQTLSSRETATADMRAKMFTTLVEHYFENTADASTRVVILEMIGHNFGDHLYLRPLFQRLDARLSAKGSDQRPALREAAHDIAQSQLRQIVGSGGEVCSLELSVGETRTSPCIQPVLLTLRAVTGDGALVTAEPGQPEGFEVSWFEMPLSSHGMLGELEYTLLLSETAPEAGRARVQVVRLPLNQYSPDNRLRMDQLIADLTVEDF
;
A
#
# COMPACT_ATOMS: atom_id res chain seq x y z
N MET A 1 -88.99 19.41 61.14
CA MET A 1 -88.03 20.27 60.43
C MET A 1 -86.70 20.19 61.16
N SER A 2 -85.73 19.63 60.44
CA SER A 2 -84.27 19.84 60.44
C SER A 2 -83.47 20.00 61.74
N ALA A 3 -82.47 19.12 61.84
CA ALA A 3 -81.36 19.04 62.77
C ALA A 3 -80.46 20.31 62.81
N PRO A 4 -79.49 20.34 63.74
CA PRO A 4 -78.15 19.91 63.31
C PRO A 4 -77.38 19.08 64.35
N GLU A 5 -76.51 18.18 63.87
CA GLU A 5 -75.43 17.60 64.66
C GLU A 5 -74.13 17.48 63.83
N SER A 6 -73.04 17.91 64.48
CA SER A 6 -71.61 17.60 64.32
C SER A 6 -70.91 17.75 62.96
N ASN A 7 -69.81 18.52 62.94
CA ASN A 7 -68.55 18.11 62.30
C ASN A 7 -67.39 19.01 62.73
N GLY A 8 -66.53 18.54 63.63
CA GLY A 8 -65.43 19.33 64.19
C GLY A 8 -64.20 18.48 64.47
N GLN A 9 -63.65 17.78 63.48
CA GLN A 9 -62.34 17.12 63.63
C GLN A 9 -61.74 16.60 62.30
N ARG A 10 -61.35 17.47 61.35
CA ARG A 10 -60.59 17.01 60.16
C ARG A 10 -59.45 17.90 59.62
N THR A 11 -59.08 19.03 60.24
CA THR A 11 -58.14 19.98 59.59
C THR A 11 -56.73 20.07 60.18
N LYS A 12 -56.46 19.61 61.41
CA LYS A 12 -55.15 19.87 62.07
C LYS A 12 -53.98 18.98 61.62
N GLY A 13 -54.23 17.88 60.90
CA GLY A 13 -53.19 16.97 60.41
C GLY A 13 -52.58 17.35 59.06
N TRP A 14 -53.36 18.03 58.21
CA TRP A 14 -52.95 18.40 56.84
C TRP A 14 -52.16 19.72 56.79
N GLU A 15 -52.43 20.67 57.69
CA GLU A 15 -51.69 21.94 57.75
C GLU A 15 -50.24 21.79 58.27
N LYS A 16 -49.98 20.79 59.11
CA LYS A 16 -48.61 20.50 59.58
C LYS A 16 -47.75 19.81 58.52
N LEU A 17 -48.36 19.08 57.60
CA LEU A 17 -47.66 18.46 56.47
C LEU A 17 -47.26 19.51 55.43
N ASP A 18 -48.15 20.46 55.12
CA ASP A 18 -47.93 21.50 54.10
C ASP A 18 -46.76 22.44 54.44
N THR A 19 -46.53 22.71 55.73
CA THR A 19 -45.45 23.60 56.18
C THR A 19 -44.07 22.93 56.09
N VAL A 20 -43.98 21.61 56.32
CA VAL A 20 -42.73 20.85 56.21
C VAL A 20 -42.39 20.53 54.75
N VAL A 21 -43.41 20.25 53.94
CA VAL A 21 -43.25 19.97 52.49
C VAL A 21 -42.77 21.22 51.73
N LYS A 22 -43.20 22.43 52.11
CA LYS A 22 -42.76 23.68 51.46
C LYS A 22 -41.30 24.05 51.77
N GLY A 23 -40.77 23.68 52.94
CA GLY A 23 -39.36 23.92 53.29
C GLY A 23 -38.39 22.86 52.77
N VAL A 24 -38.81 21.59 52.71
CA VAL A 24 -37.98 20.46 52.27
C VAL A 24 -38.07 20.23 50.76
N GLY A 25 -39.19 20.59 50.12
CA GLY A 25 -39.42 20.39 48.68
C GLY A 25 -38.43 21.14 47.78
N ALA A 26 -38.09 22.39 48.12
CA ALA A 26 -37.11 23.16 47.34
C ALA A 26 -35.68 22.58 47.42
N LEU A 27 -35.30 22.06 48.58
CA LEU A 27 -34.01 21.38 48.80
C LEU A 27 -33.95 20.02 48.07
N LEU A 28 -35.04 19.26 48.05
CA LEU A 28 -35.09 17.98 47.34
C LEU A 28 -35.10 18.15 45.82
N VAL A 29 -35.81 19.14 45.28
CA VAL A 29 -35.82 19.43 43.84
C VAL A 29 -34.45 19.91 43.37
N SER A 30 -33.80 20.81 44.12
CA SER A 30 -32.44 21.26 43.80
C SER A 30 -31.42 20.12 43.93
N ALA A 31 -31.48 19.31 44.99
CA ALA A 31 -30.62 18.12 45.13
C ALA A 31 -30.84 17.09 44.01
N ALA A 32 -32.08 16.87 43.57
CA ALA A 32 -32.40 15.98 42.46
C ALA A 32 -31.85 16.51 41.12
N ILE A 33 -31.99 17.81 40.85
CA ILE A 33 -31.46 18.45 39.64
C ILE A 33 -29.92 18.39 39.64
N THR A 34 -29.26 18.65 40.77
CA THR A 34 -27.80 18.55 40.88
C THR A 34 -27.30 17.10 40.79
N PHE A 35 -27.97 16.14 41.41
CA PHE A 35 -27.59 14.72 41.36
C PHE A 35 -27.77 14.12 39.96
N TYR A 36 -28.87 14.44 39.26
CA TYR A 36 -29.10 13.99 37.88
C TYR A 36 -28.25 14.76 36.85
N GLY A 37 -27.92 16.03 37.10
CA GLY A 37 -27.05 16.85 36.26
C GLY A 37 -25.59 16.38 36.30
N VAL A 38 -25.01 16.29 37.50
CA VAL A 38 -23.58 15.94 37.70
C VAL A 38 -23.23 14.56 37.12
N ASN A 39 -24.15 13.59 37.21
CA ASN A 39 -23.90 12.23 36.70
C ASN A 39 -24.07 12.11 35.17
N ARG A 40 -24.79 13.05 34.54
CA ARG A 40 -24.85 13.18 33.07
C ARG A 40 -23.67 13.98 32.53
N ASP A 41 -23.28 15.04 33.22
CA ASP A 41 -22.15 15.89 32.85
C ASP A 41 -20.83 15.11 32.90
N ALA A 42 -20.64 14.23 33.88
CA ALA A 42 -19.45 13.37 33.96
C ALA A 42 -19.33 12.42 32.75
N LYS A 43 -20.44 11.83 32.30
CA LYS A 43 -20.45 10.92 31.13
C LYS A 43 -20.30 11.69 29.81
N GLN A 44 -20.91 12.87 29.70
CA GLN A 44 -20.73 13.73 28.53
C GLN A 44 -19.31 14.31 28.45
N ALA A 45 -18.71 14.66 29.59
CA ALA A 45 -17.32 15.10 29.66
C ALA A 45 -16.35 13.99 29.23
N GLU A 46 -16.57 12.75 29.68
CA GLU A 46 -15.76 11.61 29.27
C GLU A 46 -15.88 11.32 27.75
N ILE A 47 -17.09 11.36 27.20
CA ILE A 47 -17.32 11.18 25.75
C ILE A 47 -16.71 12.35 24.95
N ALA A 48 -16.85 13.59 25.42
CA ALA A 48 -16.27 14.76 24.79
C ALA A 48 -14.73 14.74 24.82
N GLU A 49 -14.14 14.28 25.92
CA GLU A 49 -12.69 14.13 26.05
C GLU A 49 -12.15 13.02 25.12
N ARG A 50 -12.85 11.88 25.04
CA ARG A 50 -12.50 10.80 24.09
C ARG A 50 -12.59 11.27 22.64
N ASN A 51 -13.66 11.97 22.28
CA ASN A 51 -13.84 12.53 20.94
C ASN A 51 -12.75 13.56 20.60
N ARG A 52 -12.39 14.42 21.55
CA ARG A 52 -11.30 15.40 21.37
C ARG A 52 -9.94 14.71 21.18
N LYS A 53 -9.63 13.68 21.97
CA LYS A 53 -8.40 12.88 21.81
C LYS A 53 -8.36 12.18 20.45
N ALA A 54 -9.47 11.59 20.00
CA ALA A 54 -9.58 10.97 18.68
C ALA A 54 -9.40 11.99 17.55
N GLN A 55 -9.99 13.18 17.66
CA GLN A 55 -9.84 14.24 16.66
C GLN A 55 -8.41 14.77 16.57
N VAL A 56 -7.74 14.99 17.72
CA VAL A 56 -6.32 15.39 17.75
C VAL A 56 -5.43 14.30 17.16
N LEU A 57 -5.71 13.02 17.45
CA LEU A 57 -5.00 11.90 16.87
C LEU A 57 -5.18 11.85 15.34
N VAL A 58 -6.42 11.94 14.84
CA VAL A 58 -6.72 11.97 13.40
C VAL A 58 -6.06 13.17 12.73
N GLN A 59 -6.13 14.35 13.32
CA GLN A 59 -5.50 15.56 12.77
C GLN A 59 -3.98 15.44 12.75
N THR A 60 -3.37 14.87 13.79
CA THR A 60 -1.93 14.65 13.86
C THR A 60 -1.48 13.61 12.83
N LEU A 61 -2.22 12.52 12.69
CA LEU A 61 -1.96 11.49 11.69
C LEU A 61 -2.10 12.05 10.27
N SER A 62 -3.18 12.77 10.00
CA SER A 62 -3.40 13.45 8.72
C SER A 62 -2.29 14.47 8.43
N SER A 63 -1.88 15.28 9.41
CA SER A 63 -0.78 16.24 9.23
C SER A 63 0.56 15.55 8.95
N ARG A 64 0.82 14.41 9.61
CA ARG A 64 2.01 13.58 9.34
C ARG A 64 1.97 12.96 7.96
N GLU A 65 0.81 12.49 7.54
CA GLU A 65 0.59 11.94 6.20
C GLU A 65 0.83 13.01 5.14
N THR A 66 0.26 14.20 5.29
CA THR A 66 0.50 15.35 4.39
C THR A 66 1.97 15.75 4.36
N ALA A 67 2.63 15.91 5.51
CA ALA A 67 4.05 16.27 5.55
C ALA A 67 4.95 15.20 4.91
N THR A 68 4.60 13.92 5.06
CA THR A 68 5.31 12.80 4.43
C THR A 68 5.07 12.79 2.91
N ALA A 69 3.84 13.06 2.47
CA ALA A 69 3.50 13.17 1.05
C ALA A 69 4.24 14.34 0.40
N ASP A 70 4.27 15.51 1.04
CA ASP A 70 5.00 16.70 0.55
C ASP A 70 6.50 16.44 0.45
N MET A 71 7.09 15.78 1.46
CA MET A 71 8.50 15.40 1.44
C MET A 71 8.80 14.43 0.29
N ARG A 72 7.94 13.42 0.08
CA ARG A 72 8.07 12.46 -1.01
C ARG A 72 7.93 13.12 -2.38
N ALA A 73 6.97 14.04 -2.54
CA ALA A 73 6.79 14.80 -3.76
C ALA A 73 8.04 15.64 -4.08
N LYS A 74 8.58 16.36 -3.09
CA LYS A 74 9.81 17.16 -3.25
C LYS A 74 11.01 16.29 -3.64
N MET A 75 11.19 15.16 -2.96
CA MET A 75 12.24 14.19 -3.29
C MET A 75 12.10 13.67 -4.72
N PHE A 76 10.88 13.29 -5.12
CA PHE A 76 10.60 12.82 -6.47
C PHE A 76 10.97 13.86 -7.52
N THR A 77 10.50 15.11 -7.36
CA THR A 77 10.82 16.22 -8.27
C THR A 77 12.33 16.40 -8.40
N THR A 78 13.06 16.48 -7.28
CA THR A 78 14.53 16.63 -7.30
C THR A 78 15.25 15.47 -8.01
N LEU A 79 14.82 14.23 -7.78
CA LEU A 79 15.43 13.07 -8.44
C LEU A 79 15.16 13.05 -9.94
N VAL A 80 13.92 13.37 -10.35
CA VAL A 80 13.53 13.42 -11.77
C VAL A 80 14.27 14.53 -12.50
N GLU A 81 14.37 15.73 -11.91
CA GLU A 81 15.12 16.85 -12.46
C GLU A 81 16.58 16.46 -12.72
N HIS A 82 17.28 15.94 -11.70
CA HIS A 82 18.66 15.50 -11.84
C HIS A 82 18.85 14.31 -12.79
N TYR A 83 17.84 13.44 -12.95
CA TYR A 83 17.91 12.34 -13.92
C TYR A 83 17.93 12.86 -15.36
N PHE A 84 17.10 13.87 -15.65
CA PHE A 84 16.95 14.45 -16.98
C PHE A 84 17.94 15.57 -17.30
N GLU A 85 18.70 16.05 -16.30
CA GLU A 85 19.81 16.98 -16.53
C GLU A 85 20.82 16.42 -17.55
N ASN A 86 21.13 17.24 -18.56
CA ASN A 86 22.02 16.85 -19.67
C ASN A 86 23.46 16.60 -19.23
N THR A 87 23.85 17.08 -18.04
CA THR A 87 25.19 16.94 -17.46
C THR A 87 25.37 15.68 -16.62
N ALA A 88 24.30 14.99 -16.24
CA ALA A 88 24.40 13.78 -15.42
C ALA A 88 25.07 12.65 -16.22
N ASP A 89 26.17 12.12 -15.69
CA ASP A 89 26.89 11.01 -16.27
C ASP A 89 26.12 9.67 -16.11
N ALA A 90 26.64 8.61 -16.74
CA ALA A 90 25.97 7.31 -16.71
C ALA A 90 25.83 6.75 -15.29
N SER A 91 26.86 6.89 -14.46
CA SER A 91 26.87 6.38 -13.09
C SER A 91 25.82 7.08 -12.23
N THR A 92 25.75 8.42 -12.30
CA THR A 92 24.75 9.22 -11.57
C THR A 92 23.33 8.83 -11.97
N ARG A 93 23.07 8.58 -13.25
CA ARG A 93 21.73 8.15 -13.72
C ARG A 93 21.32 6.79 -13.18
N VAL A 94 22.26 5.84 -13.06
CA VAL A 94 21.99 4.53 -12.44
C VAL A 94 21.60 4.72 -10.97
N VAL A 95 22.40 5.46 -10.21
CA VAL A 95 22.15 5.74 -8.79
C VAL A 95 20.82 6.47 -8.58
N ILE A 96 20.48 7.42 -9.45
CA ILE A 96 19.18 8.11 -9.39
C ILE A 96 18.02 7.13 -9.65
N LEU A 97 18.12 6.25 -10.65
CA LEU A 97 17.08 5.25 -10.89
C LEU A 97 16.95 4.26 -9.74
N GLU A 98 18.05 3.86 -9.12
CA GLU A 98 18.05 3.03 -7.92
C GLU A 98 17.29 3.69 -6.77
N MET A 99 17.58 4.97 -6.50
CA MET A 99 16.87 5.77 -5.49
C MET A 99 15.39 5.91 -5.82
N ILE A 100 15.05 6.19 -7.08
CA ILE A 100 13.64 6.28 -7.51
C ILE A 100 12.95 4.93 -7.29
N GLY A 101 13.59 3.83 -7.66
CA GLY A 101 13.08 2.47 -7.48
C GLY A 101 12.81 2.11 -6.02
N HIS A 102 13.75 2.39 -5.12
CA HIS A 102 13.54 2.08 -3.70
C HIS A 102 12.47 2.94 -3.02
N ASN A 103 12.24 4.17 -3.48
CA ASN A 103 11.31 5.10 -2.83
C ASN A 103 9.93 5.16 -3.48
N PHE A 104 9.85 4.84 -4.78
CA PHE A 104 8.64 5.03 -5.60
C PHE A 104 8.34 3.83 -6.51
N GLY A 105 9.10 2.73 -6.42
CA GLY A 105 8.93 1.55 -7.30
C GLY A 105 7.55 0.91 -7.24
N ASP A 106 6.80 1.11 -6.15
CA ASP A 106 5.43 0.61 -6.00
C ASP A 106 4.39 1.54 -6.64
N HIS A 107 4.78 2.77 -6.99
CA HIS A 107 3.89 3.82 -7.48
C HIS A 107 4.15 4.19 -8.94
N LEU A 108 5.29 3.80 -9.51
CA LEU A 108 5.75 4.21 -10.84
C LEU A 108 6.14 3.02 -11.69
N TYR A 109 5.78 3.05 -12.97
CA TYR A 109 6.24 2.08 -13.95
C TYR A 109 7.66 2.41 -14.42
N LEU A 110 8.68 1.86 -13.76
CA LEU A 110 10.09 2.22 -13.99
C LEU A 110 10.77 1.43 -15.12
N ARG A 111 10.20 0.29 -15.53
CA ARG A 111 10.73 -0.56 -16.62
C ARG A 111 11.19 0.24 -17.86
N PRO A 112 10.43 1.21 -18.41
CA PRO A 112 10.87 1.96 -19.59
C PRO A 112 12.12 2.80 -19.36
N LEU A 113 12.31 3.35 -18.16
CA LEU A 113 13.48 4.17 -17.83
C LEU A 113 14.74 3.30 -17.76
N PHE A 114 14.64 2.14 -17.12
CA PHE A 114 15.72 1.16 -17.06
C PHE A 114 16.07 0.63 -18.46
N GLN A 115 15.07 0.22 -19.25
CA GLN A 115 15.29 -0.26 -20.62
C GLN A 115 15.94 0.80 -21.52
N ARG A 116 15.49 2.06 -21.43
CA ARG A 116 16.07 3.16 -22.21
C ARG A 116 17.51 3.45 -21.80
N LEU A 117 17.82 3.41 -20.50
CA LEU A 117 19.18 3.60 -20.03
C LEU A 117 20.08 2.42 -20.45
N ASP A 118 19.63 1.17 -20.30
CA ASP A 118 20.40 -0.01 -20.74
C ASP A 118 20.71 0.05 -22.24
N ALA A 119 19.72 0.39 -23.08
CA ALA A 119 19.92 0.55 -24.52
C ALA A 119 20.99 1.62 -24.84
N ARG A 120 20.94 2.77 -24.14
CA ARG A 120 21.94 3.85 -24.29
C ARG A 120 23.33 3.43 -23.81
N LEU A 121 23.42 2.68 -22.71
CA LEU A 121 24.68 2.18 -22.18
C LEU A 121 25.28 1.11 -23.09
N SER A 122 24.45 0.22 -23.64
CA SER A 122 24.82 -0.78 -24.65
C SER A 122 25.38 -0.14 -25.91
N ALA A 123 24.67 0.83 -26.48
CA ALA A 123 25.12 1.55 -27.68
C ALA A 123 26.47 2.28 -27.49
N LYS A 124 26.80 2.67 -26.25
CA LYS A 124 28.05 3.35 -25.91
C LYS A 124 29.15 2.40 -25.42
N GLY A 125 28.89 1.10 -25.29
CA GLY A 125 29.83 0.15 -24.69
C GLY A 125 30.20 0.52 -23.25
N SER A 126 29.26 1.12 -22.50
CA SER A 126 29.50 1.58 -21.14
C SER A 126 29.67 0.41 -20.16
N ASP A 127 30.59 0.56 -19.22
CA ASP A 127 30.82 -0.37 -18.10
C ASP A 127 29.73 -0.30 -17.03
N GLN A 128 28.78 0.63 -17.14
CA GLN A 128 27.69 0.82 -16.17
C GLN A 128 26.49 -0.12 -16.38
N ARG A 129 26.46 -0.93 -17.44
CA ARG A 129 25.35 -1.87 -17.68
C ARG A 129 25.16 -2.89 -16.54
N PRO A 130 26.21 -3.52 -16.00
CA PRO A 130 26.07 -4.43 -14.87
C PRO A 130 25.49 -3.72 -13.63
N ALA A 131 25.97 -2.51 -13.33
CA ALA A 131 25.47 -1.72 -12.20
C ALA A 131 23.98 -1.38 -12.36
N LEU A 132 23.51 -1.06 -13.57
CA LEU A 132 22.08 -0.85 -13.83
C LEU A 132 21.23 -2.09 -13.58
N ARG A 133 21.74 -3.27 -13.95
CA ARG A 133 21.06 -4.56 -13.73
C ARG A 133 21.07 -4.95 -12.26
N GLU A 134 22.16 -4.67 -11.55
CA GLU A 134 22.28 -4.86 -10.11
C GLU A 134 21.26 -3.99 -9.36
N ALA A 135 21.18 -2.70 -9.70
CA ALA A 135 20.16 -1.80 -9.13
C ALA A 135 18.73 -2.32 -9.37
N ALA A 136 18.43 -2.79 -10.59
CA ALA A 136 17.13 -3.40 -10.90
C ALA A 136 16.86 -4.66 -10.07
N HIS A 137 17.88 -5.51 -9.91
CA HIS A 137 17.80 -6.71 -9.09
C HIS A 137 17.54 -6.37 -7.63
N ASP A 138 18.22 -5.38 -7.06
CA ASP A 138 18.09 -4.98 -5.66
C ASP A 138 16.71 -4.39 -5.35
N ILE A 139 16.16 -3.58 -6.26
CA ILE A 139 14.79 -3.09 -6.17
C ILE A 139 13.81 -4.28 -6.21
N ALA A 140 13.97 -5.20 -7.16
CA ALA A 140 13.11 -6.37 -7.27
C ALA A 140 13.19 -7.24 -6.01
N GLN A 141 14.39 -7.51 -5.47
CA GLN A 141 14.57 -8.24 -4.21
C GLN A 141 13.89 -7.54 -3.03
N SER A 142 13.90 -6.20 -3.00
CA SER A 142 13.16 -5.44 -2.00
C SER A 142 11.65 -5.64 -2.11
N GLN A 143 11.10 -5.61 -3.33
CA GLN A 143 9.68 -5.89 -3.57
C GLN A 143 9.32 -7.34 -3.21
N LEU A 144 10.17 -8.31 -3.53
CA LEU A 144 9.96 -9.71 -3.14
C LEU A 144 9.87 -9.90 -1.62
N ARG A 145 10.73 -9.21 -0.84
CA ARG A 145 10.65 -9.26 0.63
C ARG A 145 9.31 -8.73 1.15
N GLN A 146 8.78 -7.67 0.54
CA GLN A 146 7.45 -7.15 0.87
C GLN A 146 6.34 -8.14 0.50
N ILE A 147 6.42 -8.75 -0.70
CA ILE A 147 5.48 -9.77 -1.17
C ILE A 147 5.41 -10.95 -0.20
N VAL A 148 6.57 -11.52 0.15
CA VAL A 148 6.67 -12.61 1.13
C VAL A 148 6.12 -12.18 2.50
N GLY A 149 6.45 -10.97 2.96
CA GLY A 149 5.92 -10.42 4.22
C GLY A 149 4.39 -10.26 4.25
N SER A 150 3.76 -10.14 3.07
CA SER A 150 2.31 -10.03 2.90
C SER A 150 1.59 -11.36 2.58
N GLY A 151 2.30 -12.49 2.65
CA GLY A 151 1.74 -13.84 2.42
C GLY A 151 1.94 -14.40 1.01
N GLY A 152 2.73 -13.73 0.17
CA GLY A 152 3.21 -14.29 -1.10
C GLY A 152 4.29 -15.36 -0.89
N GLU A 153 4.64 -16.06 -1.96
CA GLU A 153 5.69 -17.09 -1.96
C GLU A 153 6.66 -16.87 -3.13
N VAL A 154 7.94 -17.20 -2.93
CA VAL A 154 8.97 -17.08 -3.97
C VAL A 154 9.72 -18.41 -4.05
N CYS A 155 9.85 -18.95 -5.26
CA CYS A 155 10.63 -20.15 -5.54
C CYS A 155 11.65 -19.87 -6.63
N SER A 156 12.85 -20.41 -6.47
CA SER A 156 13.84 -20.39 -7.53
C SER A 156 13.72 -21.64 -8.40
N LEU A 157 13.79 -21.45 -9.72
CA LEU A 157 13.81 -22.53 -10.69
C LEU A 157 14.96 -22.31 -11.67
N GLU A 158 15.80 -23.32 -11.83
CA GLU A 158 16.81 -23.35 -12.89
C GLU A 158 16.23 -24.13 -14.08
N LEU A 159 16.27 -23.51 -15.25
CA LEU A 159 15.74 -24.05 -16.50
C LEU A 159 16.83 -24.07 -17.56
N SER A 160 16.85 -25.16 -18.34
CA SER A 160 17.65 -25.27 -19.58
C SER A 160 16.75 -25.09 -20.79
N VAL A 161 17.27 -24.60 -21.92
CA VAL A 161 16.48 -24.42 -23.15
C VAL A 161 15.87 -25.75 -23.59
N GLY A 162 14.56 -25.77 -23.81
CA GLY A 162 13.76 -26.95 -24.15
C GLY A 162 13.35 -27.80 -22.95
N GLU A 163 13.84 -27.50 -21.76
CA GLU A 163 13.47 -28.20 -20.52
C GLU A 163 12.16 -27.63 -19.95
N THR A 164 11.26 -28.52 -19.56
CA THR A 164 10.02 -28.19 -18.85
C THR A 164 10.14 -28.63 -17.39
N ARG A 165 9.85 -27.74 -16.46
CA ARG A 165 9.79 -28.06 -15.03
C ARG A 165 8.53 -27.53 -14.37
N THR A 166 8.04 -28.27 -13.38
CA THR A 166 6.92 -27.83 -12.54
C THR A 166 7.41 -26.79 -11.52
N SER A 167 6.64 -25.71 -11.36
CA SER A 167 6.93 -24.71 -10.34
C SER A 167 6.62 -25.23 -8.93
N PRO A 168 7.52 -25.04 -7.94
CA PRO A 168 7.30 -25.50 -6.58
C PRO A 168 6.18 -24.77 -5.82
N CYS A 169 5.96 -23.47 -6.06
CA CYS A 169 4.97 -22.65 -5.34
C CYS A 169 3.65 -22.43 -6.09
N ILE A 170 3.60 -22.72 -7.39
CA ILE A 170 2.38 -22.59 -8.20
C ILE A 170 2.14 -23.88 -8.97
N GLN A 171 1.44 -24.83 -8.35
CA GLN A 171 1.06 -26.08 -8.99
C GLN A 171 -0.35 -25.99 -9.56
N PRO A 172 -0.61 -26.51 -10.78
CA PRO A 172 0.26 -27.34 -11.61
C PRO A 172 0.96 -26.55 -12.75
N VAL A 173 1.54 -25.36 -12.51
CA VAL A 173 2.19 -24.59 -13.58
C VAL A 173 3.50 -25.26 -14.01
N LEU A 174 3.59 -25.56 -15.31
CA LEU A 174 4.77 -26.05 -16.00
C LEU A 174 5.44 -24.89 -16.73
N LEU A 175 6.71 -24.63 -16.41
CA LEU A 175 7.52 -23.61 -17.04
C LEU A 175 8.50 -24.26 -18.01
N THR A 176 8.56 -23.74 -19.24
CA THR A 176 9.52 -24.19 -20.26
C THR A 176 10.34 -23.02 -20.75
N LEU A 177 11.67 -23.15 -20.71
CA LEU A 177 12.57 -22.16 -21.28
C LEU A 177 12.68 -22.37 -22.80
N ARG A 178 12.26 -21.40 -23.59
CA ARG A 178 12.29 -21.47 -25.07
C ARG A 178 13.58 -20.89 -25.64
N ALA A 179 14.05 -19.79 -25.07
CA ALA A 179 15.27 -19.12 -25.47
C ALA A 179 15.87 -18.34 -24.31
N VAL A 180 17.18 -18.13 -24.32
CA VAL A 180 17.90 -17.28 -23.36
C VAL A 180 18.86 -16.38 -24.11
N THR A 181 18.92 -15.11 -23.71
CA THR A 181 19.85 -14.11 -24.23
C THR A 181 20.58 -13.44 -23.07
N GLY A 182 21.56 -12.58 -23.37
CA GLY A 182 22.21 -11.77 -22.34
C GLY A 182 21.26 -10.77 -21.65
N ASP A 183 20.14 -10.44 -22.28
CA ASP A 183 19.22 -9.39 -21.85
C ASP A 183 17.90 -9.95 -21.27
N GLY A 184 17.60 -11.23 -21.47
CA GLY A 184 16.36 -11.84 -21.02
C GLY A 184 16.25 -13.34 -21.28
N ALA A 185 15.08 -13.88 -20.96
CA ALA A 185 14.71 -15.27 -21.24
C ALA A 185 13.26 -15.34 -21.75
N LEU A 186 13.00 -16.16 -22.76
CA LEU A 186 11.65 -16.44 -23.25
C LEU A 186 11.12 -17.70 -22.54
N VAL A 187 10.07 -17.54 -21.74
CA VAL A 187 9.49 -18.61 -20.94
C VAL A 187 8.03 -18.82 -21.34
N THR A 188 7.62 -20.08 -21.51
CA THR A 188 6.21 -20.45 -21.65
C THR A 188 5.70 -21.07 -20.36
N ALA A 189 4.45 -20.76 -20.00
CA ALA A 189 3.80 -21.27 -18.80
C ALA A 189 2.50 -22.00 -19.16
N GLU A 190 2.38 -23.26 -18.73
CA GLU A 190 1.18 -24.08 -18.95
C GLU A 190 0.57 -24.52 -17.62
N PRO A 191 -0.75 -24.43 -17.41
CA PRO A 191 -1.73 -23.80 -18.31
C PRO A 191 -1.66 -22.27 -18.26
N GLY A 192 -1.89 -21.57 -19.38
CA GLY A 192 -2.08 -20.11 -19.36
C GLY A 192 -1.48 -19.36 -20.55
N GLN A 193 -0.16 -19.43 -20.75
CA GLN A 193 0.58 -18.67 -21.77
C GLN A 193 1.47 -19.58 -22.62
N PRO A 194 0.88 -20.31 -23.60
CA PRO A 194 1.62 -21.19 -24.49
C PRO A 194 2.48 -20.42 -25.51
N GLU A 195 2.11 -19.17 -25.84
CA GLU A 195 2.89 -18.30 -26.74
C GLU A 195 4.19 -17.81 -26.09
N GLY A 196 4.25 -17.84 -24.76
CA GLY A 196 5.39 -17.42 -23.97
C GLY A 196 5.47 -15.92 -23.79
N PHE A 197 6.28 -15.53 -22.82
CA PHE A 197 6.53 -14.14 -22.48
C PHE A 197 8.01 -13.95 -22.16
N GLU A 198 8.48 -12.74 -22.45
CA GLU A 198 9.86 -12.36 -22.17
C GLU A 198 10.00 -11.95 -20.70
N VAL A 199 10.87 -12.65 -19.99
CA VAL A 199 11.29 -12.29 -18.64
C VAL A 199 12.60 -11.54 -18.75
N SER A 200 12.59 -10.27 -18.35
CA SER A 200 13.75 -9.38 -18.45
C SER A 200 14.39 -9.09 -17.09
N TRP A 201 15.54 -8.42 -17.10
CA TRP A 201 16.16 -7.87 -15.89
C TRP A 201 15.36 -6.74 -15.23
N PHE A 202 14.39 -6.16 -15.94
CA PHE A 202 13.74 -4.90 -15.57
C PHE A 202 12.24 -5.08 -15.31
N GLU A 203 11.85 -6.06 -14.48
CA GLU A 203 10.46 -6.28 -14.07
C GLU A 203 10.09 -5.40 -12.86
N MET A 204 9.94 -4.09 -13.09
CA MET A 204 9.63 -3.10 -12.05
C MET A 204 8.53 -2.11 -12.47
N PRO A 205 7.44 -2.01 -11.68
CA PRO A 205 7.04 -2.90 -10.59
C PRO A 205 6.82 -4.33 -11.08
N LEU A 206 6.90 -5.29 -10.17
CA LEU A 206 6.51 -6.66 -10.43
C LEU A 206 5.04 -6.72 -10.88
N SER A 207 4.80 -6.91 -12.17
CA SER A 207 3.47 -7.11 -12.77
C SER A 207 3.13 -8.59 -12.85
N SER A 208 1.84 -8.93 -12.75
CA SER A 208 1.36 -10.29 -12.94
C SER A 208 1.60 -10.74 -14.40
N HIS A 209 2.18 -11.92 -14.58
CA HIS A 209 2.35 -12.53 -15.90
C HIS A 209 1.21 -13.49 -16.23
N GLY A 210 0.52 -14.04 -15.22
CA GLY A 210 -0.58 -14.95 -15.44
C GLY A 210 -1.39 -15.25 -14.18
N MET A 211 -2.51 -15.95 -14.41
CA MET A 211 -3.40 -16.44 -13.37
C MET A 211 -3.54 -17.96 -13.46
N LEU A 212 -3.55 -18.62 -12.30
CA LEU A 212 -3.91 -20.03 -12.17
C LEU A 212 -5.07 -20.14 -11.18
N GLY A 213 -6.29 -20.24 -11.71
CA GLY A 213 -7.50 -20.10 -10.89
C GLY A 213 -7.57 -18.67 -10.33
N GLU A 214 -7.51 -18.53 -9.01
CA GLU A 214 -7.47 -17.23 -8.31
C GLU A 214 -6.04 -16.76 -7.99
N LEU A 215 -5.02 -17.58 -8.28
CA LEU A 215 -3.64 -17.26 -7.94
C LEU A 215 -2.97 -16.44 -9.04
N GLU A 216 -2.57 -15.22 -8.74
CA GLU A 216 -1.70 -14.43 -9.59
C GLU A 216 -0.23 -14.80 -9.37
N TYR A 217 0.54 -14.83 -10.47
CA TYR A 217 1.97 -15.08 -10.39
C TYR A 217 2.76 -14.19 -11.34
N THR A 218 4.02 -13.99 -11.00
CA THR A 218 5.00 -13.30 -11.83
C THR A 218 6.32 -14.05 -11.87
N LEU A 219 7.10 -13.82 -12.93
CA LEU A 219 8.43 -14.37 -13.09
C LEU A 219 9.44 -13.24 -13.04
N LEU A 220 10.54 -13.45 -12.32
CA LEU A 220 11.67 -12.54 -12.28
C LEU A 220 12.92 -13.26 -12.75
N LEU A 221 13.69 -12.62 -13.64
CA LEU A 221 14.98 -13.14 -14.04
C LEU A 221 16.02 -12.88 -12.95
N SER A 222 16.74 -13.92 -12.53
CA SER A 222 17.80 -13.80 -11.52
C SER A 222 19.19 -14.04 -12.10
N GLU A 223 19.33 -14.93 -13.08
CA GLU A 223 20.60 -15.26 -13.70
C GLU A 223 20.38 -15.74 -15.13
N THR A 224 21.27 -15.38 -16.06
CA THR A 224 21.34 -15.96 -17.40
C THR A 224 22.73 -16.49 -17.71
N ALA A 225 22.78 -17.64 -18.35
CA ALA A 225 24.00 -18.23 -18.92
C ALA A 225 23.69 -18.61 -20.38
N PRO A 226 23.71 -17.63 -21.31
CA PRO A 226 23.31 -17.85 -22.70
C PRO A 226 24.15 -18.93 -23.40
N GLU A 227 25.46 -18.96 -23.14
CA GLU A 227 26.37 -19.96 -23.70
C GLU A 227 26.05 -21.38 -23.24
N ALA A 228 25.51 -21.52 -22.03
CA ALA A 228 25.09 -22.81 -21.48
C ALA A 228 23.61 -23.12 -21.77
N GLY A 229 22.88 -22.22 -22.42
CA GLY A 229 21.43 -22.34 -22.64
C GLY A 229 20.65 -22.44 -21.32
N ARG A 230 21.09 -21.77 -20.25
CA ARG A 230 20.45 -21.84 -18.92
C ARG A 230 20.01 -20.48 -18.43
N ALA A 231 18.90 -20.46 -17.68
CA ALA A 231 18.44 -19.29 -16.94
C ALA A 231 17.91 -19.72 -15.57
N ARG A 232 18.16 -18.88 -14.56
CA ARG A 232 17.51 -19.00 -13.25
C ARG A 232 16.40 -17.97 -13.15
N VAL A 233 15.19 -18.45 -12.96
CA VAL A 233 13.97 -17.65 -12.86
C VAL A 233 13.40 -17.82 -11.46
N GLN A 234 13.01 -16.72 -10.83
CA GLN A 234 12.25 -16.73 -9.59
C GLN A 234 10.77 -16.67 -9.95
N VAL A 235 10.02 -17.67 -9.49
CA VAL A 235 8.57 -17.74 -9.60
C VAL A 235 7.97 -17.15 -8.34
N VAL A 236 7.10 -16.18 -8.50
CA VAL A 236 6.56 -15.40 -7.40
C VAL A 236 5.04 -15.55 -7.40
N ARG A 237 4.48 -16.12 -6.34
CA ARG A 237 3.04 -16.14 -6.10
C ARG A 237 2.65 -14.86 -5.39
N LEU A 238 1.82 -14.05 -6.05
CA LEU A 238 1.29 -12.81 -5.48
C LEU A 238 0.15 -13.15 -4.49
N PRO A 239 0.05 -12.45 -3.36
CA PRO A 239 -1.04 -12.66 -2.41
C PRO A 239 -2.36 -12.12 -2.99
N LEU A 240 -3.47 -12.78 -2.67
CA LEU A 240 -4.82 -12.47 -3.18
C LEU A 240 -5.28 -11.02 -2.93
N ASN A 241 -4.67 -10.33 -1.96
CA ASN A 241 -5.05 -8.98 -1.55
C ASN A 241 -4.10 -7.90 -2.09
N GLN A 242 -3.07 -8.27 -2.87
CA GLN A 242 -2.27 -7.27 -3.57
C GLN A 242 -3.06 -6.79 -4.78
N TYR A 243 -3.47 -5.52 -4.74
CA TYR A 243 -3.88 -4.81 -5.95
C TYR A 243 -2.73 -4.86 -6.95
N SER A 244 -2.86 -5.72 -7.98
CA SER A 244 -1.95 -5.79 -9.13
C SER A 244 -1.68 -4.38 -9.66
N PRO A 245 -0.45 -4.06 -10.12
CA PRO A 245 -0.10 -2.76 -10.69
C PRO A 245 -1.04 -2.28 -11.82
N ASP A 246 -1.75 -3.20 -12.47
CA ASP A 246 -2.72 -2.91 -13.53
C ASP A 246 -4.05 -2.36 -13.00
N ASN A 247 -4.35 -2.59 -11.72
CA ASN A 247 -5.55 -2.12 -11.03
C ASN A 247 -5.29 -0.90 -10.12
N ARG A 248 -4.08 -0.33 -10.13
CA ARG A 248 -3.76 0.92 -9.42
C ARG A 248 -4.09 2.12 -10.29
N LEU A 249 -4.65 3.18 -9.70
CA LEU A 249 -4.64 4.52 -10.28
C LEU A 249 -3.16 4.94 -10.41
N ARG A 250 -2.58 4.75 -11.59
CA ARG A 250 -1.17 5.10 -11.86
C ARG A 250 -1.06 6.62 -11.93
N MET A 251 -0.15 7.21 -11.16
CA MET A 251 0.21 8.63 -11.27
C MET A 251 0.66 8.98 -12.71
N ASP A 252 1.09 7.98 -13.47
CA ASP A 252 1.42 8.06 -14.89
C ASP A 252 0.28 8.61 -15.77
N GLN A 253 -1.00 8.45 -15.37
CA GLN A 253 -2.13 9.09 -16.08
C GLN A 253 -2.09 10.62 -15.98
N LEU A 254 -1.52 11.16 -14.89
CA LEU A 254 -1.32 12.61 -14.73
C LEU A 254 -0.06 13.10 -15.46
N ILE A 255 0.93 12.23 -15.67
CA ILE A 255 2.17 12.56 -16.38
C ILE A 255 1.99 12.48 -17.90
N ALA A 256 1.19 11.53 -18.39
CA ALA A 256 0.86 11.44 -19.82
C ALA A 256 0.18 12.74 -20.31
N ASP A 257 -0.73 13.31 -19.54
CA ASP A 257 -1.38 14.61 -19.83
C ASP A 257 -0.39 15.79 -19.79
N LEU A 258 0.71 15.69 -19.04
CA LEU A 258 1.76 16.73 -18.98
C LEU A 258 2.80 16.62 -20.11
N THR A 259 2.80 15.52 -20.87
CA THR A 259 3.76 15.29 -21.97
C THR A 259 3.16 15.49 -23.36
N VAL A 260 1.89 15.89 -23.46
CA VAL A 260 1.19 16.15 -24.73
C VAL A 260 1.23 17.63 -25.15
N GLU A 261 1.73 18.53 -24.31
CA GLU A 261 2.04 19.91 -24.72
C GLU A 261 3.52 20.05 -25.08
N ASP A 262 3.76 20.13 -26.39
CA ASP A 262 4.98 20.56 -27.10
C ASP A 262 6.28 19.75 -26.91
N PHE A 263 6.52 18.81 -27.84
CA PHE A 263 7.79 18.63 -28.59
C PHE A 263 7.57 17.90 -29.92
#